data_AF-A0A7C4GKD8-F1
#
_entry.id   AF-A0A7C4GKD8-F1
#
_cell.length_a   1.000
_cell.length_b   1.000
_cell.length_c   1.000
_cell.angle_alpha   90.00
_cell.angle_beta   90.00
_cell.angle_gamma   90.00
#
_symmetry.space_group_name_H-M   'P 1'
#
loop_
_entity.id
_entity.type
_entity.pdbx_description
1 polymer ?
#
loop_
_entity_poly.entity_id
_entity_poly.type
_entity_poly.pdbx_seq_one_letter_code
_entity_poly.pdbx_strand_id
1 'polypeptide(L)'
;MIEYITTRILENSKGEAKGKVRILKLKEEKNAKIEFKCPECEYEGKWEEKWEEPFVQGSGINQKFMVKCKNCNFSVKISKLKKEIKKKSA
;
A
#
# COMPACT_ATOMS: atom_id res chain seq x y z
N MET A 1 -6.84 -9.47 -13.17
CA MET A 1 -7.44 -9.86 -11.86
C MET A 1 -6.63 -9.25 -10.71
N ILE A 2 -7.26 -8.66 -9.69
CA ILE A 2 -6.53 -8.12 -8.52
C ILE A 2 -6.09 -9.30 -7.64
N GLU A 3 -4.82 -9.35 -7.26
CA GLU A 3 -4.29 -10.38 -6.38
C GLU A 3 -4.13 -9.89 -4.94
N TYR A 4 -3.62 -8.66 -4.78
CA TYR A 4 -3.51 -7.99 -3.49
C TYR A 4 -3.98 -6.55 -3.60
N ILE A 5 -4.70 -6.08 -2.59
CA ILE A 5 -5.03 -4.67 -2.45
C ILE A 5 -5.02 -4.32 -0.97
N THR A 6 -4.37 -3.21 -0.64
CA THR A 6 -4.55 -2.56 0.65
C THR A 6 -4.86 -1.11 0.40
N THR A 7 -5.74 -0.55 1.22
CA THR A 7 -5.92 0.89 1.31
C THR A 7 -5.91 1.23 2.79
N ARG A 8 -5.00 2.10 3.20
CA ARG A 8 -4.96 2.66 4.56
C ARG A 8 -5.04 4.17 4.48
N ILE A 9 -5.78 4.74 5.40
CA ILE A 9 -5.88 6.18 5.60
C ILE A 9 -4.86 6.54 6.67
N LEU A 10 -4.17 7.66 6.49
CA LEU A 10 -3.12 8.14 7.38
C LEU A 10 -3.56 9.48 7.96
N GLU A 11 -3.38 9.63 9.26
CA GLU A 11 -3.67 10.84 10.02
C GLU A 11 -2.40 11.68 10.15
N ASN A 12 -2.54 13.00 10.08
CA ASN A 12 -1.43 13.92 10.36
C ASN A 12 -1.23 14.13 11.86
N SER A 13 -0.23 14.92 12.24
CA SER A 13 0.03 15.29 13.64
C SER A 13 -1.15 16.03 14.31
N LYS A 14 -2.09 16.58 13.53
CA LYS A 14 -3.30 17.27 13.98
C LYS A 14 -4.55 16.38 14.06
N GLY A 15 -4.45 15.08 13.74
CA GLY A 15 -5.59 14.17 13.69
C GLY A 15 -6.45 14.29 12.43
N GLU A 16 -6.00 15.01 11.41
CA GLU A 16 -6.70 15.09 10.12
C GLU A 16 -6.30 13.90 9.24
N ALA A 17 -7.28 13.09 8.85
CA ALA A 17 -7.13 11.93 7.98
C ALA A 17 -6.98 12.32 6.48
N LYS A 18 -6.00 13.17 6.17
CA LYS A 18 -5.73 13.67 4.80
C LYS A 18 -4.81 12.75 3.99
N GLY A 19 -4.06 11.89 4.66
CA GLY A 19 -3.13 10.97 4.02
C GLY A 19 -3.81 9.68 3.60
N LYS A 20 -3.29 9.08 2.55
CA LYS A 20 -3.84 7.84 2.01
C LYS A 20 -2.74 7.05 1.36
N VAL A 21 -2.69 5.76 1.63
CA VAL A 21 -1.78 4.84 0.96
C VAL A 21 -2.58 3.68 0.41
N ARG A 22 -2.40 3.41 -0.87
CA ARG A 22 -3.07 2.36 -1.60
C ARG A 22 -2.01 1.58 -2.35
N ILE A 23 -1.97 0.27 -2.11
CA ILE A 23 -1.09 -0.65 -2.84
C ILE A 23 -2.01 -1.62 -3.55
N LEU A 24 -1.87 -1.69 -4.87
CA LEU A 24 -2.62 -2.56 -5.74
C LEU A 24 -1.65 -3.47 -6.48
N LYS A 25 -1.82 -4.78 -6.32
CA LYS A 25 -1.09 -5.79 -7.06
C LYS A 25 -2.05 -6.57 -7.92
N LEU A 26 -1.85 -6.53 -9.23
CA LEU A 26 -2.56 -7.36 -10.18
C LEU A 26 -1.84 -8.71 -10.32
N LYS A 27 -2.61 -9.77 -10.52
CA LYS A 27 -2.11 -11.15 -10.73
C LYS A 27 -1.30 -11.29 -12.02
N GLU A 28 -1.68 -10.51 -13.03
CA GLU A 28 -1.08 -10.55 -14.37
C GLU A 28 0.19 -9.68 -14.45
N GLU A 29 0.28 -8.64 -13.61
CA GLU A 29 1.44 -7.77 -13.58
C GLU A 29 2.50 -8.33 -12.62
N LYS A 30 3.79 -8.09 -12.89
CA LYS A 30 4.89 -8.39 -11.94
C LYS A 30 5.19 -7.21 -11.01
N ASN A 31 4.62 -6.05 -11.28
CA ASN A 31 4.75 -4.84 -10.47
C ASN A 31 3.50 -4.63 -9.60
N ALA A 32 3.65 -3.90 -8.50
CA ALA A 32 2.57 -3.39 -7.68
C ALA A 32 2.49 -1.88 -7.85
N LYS A 33 1.28 -1.37 -8.02
CA LYS A 33 0.97 0.06 -8.12
C LYS A 33 0.78 0.61 -6.72
N ILE A 34 1.61 1.56 -6.34
CA ILE A 34 1.57 2.25 -5.06
C ILE A 34 1.12 3.68 -5.32
N GLU A 35 -0.01 4.06 -4.70
CA GLU A 35 -0.48 5.43 -4.62
C GLU A 35 -0.35 5.88 -3.17
N PHE A 36 0.37 6.97 -2.94
CA PHE A 36 0.63 7.52 -1.62
C PHE A 36 0.28 9.01 -1.59
N LYS A 37 -0.34 9.43 -0.50
CA LYS A 37 -0.70 10.81 -0.18
C LYS A 37 -0.19 11.13 1.21
N CYS A 38 0.76 12.06 1.34
CA CYS A 38 1.31 12.52 2.64
C CYS A 38 0.18 13.25 3.38
N PRO A 39 -0.15 12.86 4.63
CA PRO A 39 -1.13 13.57 5.44
C PRO A 39 -0.64 14.96 5.88
N GLU A 40 0.68 15.19 5.92
CA GLU A 40 1.27 16.42 6.44
C GLU A 40 1.43 17.52 5.38
N CYS A 41 1.88 17.16 4.17
CA CYS A 41 2.14 18.12 3.10
C CYS A 41 1.25 17.92 1.86
N GLU A 42 0.25 17.05 1.96
CA GLU A 42 -0.70 16.71 0.88
C GLU A 42 -0.04 16.22 -0.41
N TYR A 43 1.25 15.87 -0.37
CA TYR A 43 1.99 15.37 -1.51
C TYR A 43 1.42 14.03 -1.97
N GLU A 44 1.05 13.95 -3.24
CA GLU A 44 0.56 12.74 -3.89
C GLU A 44 1.64 12.19 -4.83
N GLY A 45 1.97 10.92 -4.64
CA GLY A 45 2.91 10.17 -5.47
C GLY A 45 2.28 8.87 -5.92
N LYS A 46 2.50 8.52 -7.18
CA LYS A 46 2.11 7.23 -7.74
C LYS A 46 3.32 6.62 -8.42
N TRP A 47 3.66 5.39 -8.06
CA TRP A 47 4.76 4.67 -8.68
C TRP A 47 4.49 3.18 -8.65
N GLU A 48 5.25 2.46 -9.47
CA GLU A 48 5.13 1.02 -9.60
C GLU A 48 6.43 0.42 -9.09
N GLU A 49 6.35 -0.47 -8.10
CA GLU A 49 7.52 -1.22 -7.65
C GLU A 49 7.40 -2.67 -8.08
N LYS A 50 8.54 -3.29 -8.35
CA LYS A 50 8.60 -4.71 -8.60
C LYS A 50 8.08 -5.42 -7.35
N TRP A 51 7.02 -6.20 -7.51
CA TRP A 51 6.43 -6.91 -6.39
C TRP A 51 7.24 -8.18 -6.19
N GLU A 52 8.10 -8.17 -5.17
CA GLU A 52 8.72 -9.39 -4.70
C GLU A 52 7.67 -10.22 -3.95
N GLU A 53 7.68 -11.53 -4.21
CA GLU A 53 6.73 -12.42 -3.57
C GLU A 53 6.91 -12.34 -2.05
N PRO A 54 5.86 -11.96 -1.31
CA PRO A 54 5.98 -11.88 0.12
C PRO A 54 6.21 -13.27 0.70
N PHE A 55 7.12 -13.39 1.65
CA PHE A 55 7.25 -14.62 2.45
C PHE A 55 5.92 -14.88 3.16
N VAL A 56 5.24 -15.95 2.73
CA VAL A 56 4.01 -16.42 3.34
C VAL A 56 4.40 -17.21 4.58
N GLN A 57 4.37 -16.56 5.74
CA GLN A 57 4.48 -17.25 7.03
C GLN A 57 3.09 -17.24 7.68
N GLY A 58 2.31 -18.31 7.44
CA GLY A 58 0.92 -18.46 7.89
C GLY A 58 -0.13 -17.80 6.97
N SER A 59 -1.29 -17.41 7.52
CA SER A 59 -2.42 -16.76 6.80
C SER A 59 -2.22 -15.27 6.51
N GLY A 60 -0.99 -14.75 6.67
CA GLY A 60 -0.68 -13.33 6.58
C GLY A 60 0.51 -13.07 5.66
N ILE A 61 0.39 -12.02 4.87
CA ILE A 61 1.48 -11.50 4.05
C ILE A 61 2.36 -10.64 4.94
N ASN A 62 3.60 -11.08 5.21
CA ASN A 62 4.54 -10.34 6.06
C ASN A 62 5.46 -9.43 5.22
N GLN A 63 4.87 -8.58 4.39
CA GLN A 63 5.63 -7.62 3.57
C GLN A 63 5.68 -6.28 4.29
N LYS A 64 6.89 -5.83 4.61
CA LYS A 64 7.14 -4.50 5.18
C LYS A 64 7.32 -3.51 4.04
N PHE A 65 6.23 -2.84 3.65
CA PHE A 65 6.29 -1.73 2.70
C PHE A 65 6.57 -0.44 3.47
N MET A 66 7.69 0.23 3.21
CA MET A 66 7.97 1.56 3.77
C MET A 66 7.76 2.60 2.68
N VAL A 67 6.75 3.44 2.88
CA VAL A 67 6.51 4.57 1.98
C VAL A 67 7.01 5.82 2.65
N LYS A 68 8.03 6.44 2.05
CA LYS A 68 8.57 7.72 2.48
C LYS A 68 8.07 8.81 1.53
N CYS A 69 7.60 9.92 2.09
CA CYS A 69 7.27 11.06 1.27
C CYS A 69 8.55 11.76 0.78
N LYS A 70 8.50 12.30 -0.45
CA LYS A 70 9.60 13.09 -1.02
C LYS A 70 9.63 14.53 -0.53
N ASN A 71 8.48 15.09 -0.15
CA ASN A 71 8.32 16.50 0.21
C ASN A 71 8.31 16.74 1.74
N CYS A 72 7.99 15.71 2.52
CA CYS A 72 7.90 15.77 3.99
C CYS A 72 8.81 14.66 4.57
N ASN A 73 9.33 14.80 5.81
CA ASN A 73 10.04 13.72 6.51
C ASN A 73 9.12 12.57 7.00
N PHE A 74 7.85 12.59 6.59
CA PHE A 74 6.89 11.57 6.93
C PHE A 74 7.21 10.25 6.25
N SER A 75 7.19 9.17 7.03
CA SER A 75 7.30 7.81 6.53
C SER A 75 6.24 6.93 7.18
N VAL A 76 5.61 6.07 6.38
CA VAL A 76 4.62 5.12 6.85
C VAL A 76 5.09 3.70 6.58
N LYS A 77 4.97 2.86 7.60
CA LYS A 77 5.23 1.42 7.49
C LYS A 77 3.91 0.68 7.33
N ILE A 78 3.73 0.04 6.19
CA ILE A 78 2.62 -0.87 5.90
C ILE A 78 3.14 -2.29 6.13
N SER A 79 2.73 -2.90 7.25
CA SER A 79 3.17 -4.24 7.65
C SER A 79 2.18 -5.36 7.32
N LYS A 80 0.95 -5.01 6.94
CA LYS A 80 -0.12 -5.98 6.68
C LYS A 80 -0.82 -5.63 5.38
N LEU A 81 -0.56 -6.44 4.35
CA LEU A 81 -1.29 -6.42 3.09
C LEU A 81 -2.37 -7.50 3.17
N LYS A 82 -3.62 -7.15 2.86
CA LYS A 82 -4.69 -8.14 2.75
C LYS A 82 -4.66 -8.72 1.33
N LYS A 83 -4.66 -10.05 1.23
CA LYS A 83 -4.92 -10.73 -0.03
C LYS A 83 -6.41 -10.61 -0.32
N GLU A 84 -6.79 -9.64 -1.13
CA GLU A 84 -8.17 -9.57 -1.62
C GLU A 84 -8.30 -10.54 -2.79
N ILE A 85 -8.53 -11.82 -2.47
CA ILE A 85 -9.05 -12.76 -3.45
C ILE A 85 -10.53 -12.41 -3.56
N LYS A 86 -10.92 -11.51 -4.47
CA LYS A 86 -12.29 -11.54 -4.96
C LYS A 86 -12.45 -12.86 -5.70
N LYS A 87 -12.87 -13.91 -4.98
CA LYS A 87 -13.54 -15.05 -5.57
C LYS A 87 -14.69 -14.46 -6.38
N LYS A 88 -14.54 -14.37 -7.70
CA LYS A 88 -15.71 -14.44 -8.58
C LYS A 88 -16.24 -15.85 -8.36
N SER A 89 -17.15 -15.99 -7.40
CA SER A 89 -18.05 -17.15 -7.40
C SER A 89 -18.89 -17.03 -8.67
N ALA A 90 -18.77 -18.08 -9.49
CA ALA A 90 -19.69 -18.60 -10.50
C ALA A 90 -20.58 -17.59 -11.25
#